data_AF-A0A945ZE66-F1
#
_entry.id   AF-A0A945ZE66-F1
#
_cell.length_a   1.000
_cell.length_b   1.000
_cell.length_c   1.000
_cell.angle_alpha   90.00
_cell.angle_beta   90.00
_cell.angle_gamma   90.00
#
_symmetry.space_group_name_H-M   'P 1'
#
loop_
_entity.id
_entity.type
_entity.pdbx_description
1 polymer ?
#
loop_
_entity_poly.entity_id
_entity_poly.type
_entity_poly.pdbx_seq_one_letter_code
_entity_poly.pdbx_strand_id
1 'polypeptide(L)' 'MNQFCLTALEAAEIAGLTAAEMTHLIDSVEGLALRVGDAWRIDPGVLFQKADNVPMALAA' A
#
# COMPACT_ATOMS: atom_id res chain seq x y z
N MET A 1 -5.92 -12.75 14.85
CA MET A 1 -5.73 -12.50 13.42
C MET A 1 -4.23 -12.43 13.15
N ASN A 2 -3.64 -13.47 12.56
CA ASN A 2 -2.25 -13.42 12.05
C ASN A 2 -2.30 -12.73 10.69
N GLN A 3 -2.35 -11.41 10.67
CA GLN A 3 -2.26 -10.66 9.42
C GLN A 3 -0.78 -10.55 9.05
N PHE A 4 -0.39 -11.22 7.98
CA PHE A 4 0.88 -10.95 7.31
C PHE A 4 0.81 -9.51 6.77
N CYS A 5 1.71 -8.63 7.23
CA CYS A 5 1.80 -7.25 6.76
C CYS A 5 3.02 -7.09 5.85
N LEU A 6 2.85 -6.35 4.76
CA LEU A 6 3.96 -6.00 3.86
C LEU A 6 4.71 -4.78 4.41
N THR A 7 6.00 -4.66 4.12
CA THR A 7 6.66 -3.35 4.17
C THR A 7 6.09 -2.43 3.09
N ALA A 8 6.27 -1.12 3.25
CA ALA A 8 5.89 -0.17 2.18
C ALA A 8 6.62 -0.46 0.86
N LEU A 9 7.87 -0.92 0.90
CA LEU A 9 8.62 -1.23 -0.31
C LEU A 9 8.06 -2.48 -1.03
N GLU A 10 7.85 -3.57 -0.29
CA GLU A 10 7.27 -4.80 -0.86
C GLU A 10 5.87 -4.54 -1.43
N ALA A 11 5.05 -3.75 -0.72
CA ALA A 11 3.73 -3.36 -1.20
C ALA A 11 3.81 -2.54 -2.51
N ALA A 12 4.80 -1.64 -2.62
CA ALA A 12 4.99 -0.82 -3.81
C ALA A 12 5.37 -1.70 -5.01
N GLU A 13 6.33 -2.62 -4.82
CA GLU A 13 6.76 -3.56 -5.86
C GLU A 13 5.62 -4.46 -6.34
N ILE A 14 4.83 -5.00 -5.40
CA ILE A 14 3.69 -5.88 -5.74
C ILE A 14 2.59 -5.10 -6.47
N ALA A 15 2.34 -3.86 -6.07
CA ALA A 15 1.33 -3.00 -6.70
C ALA A 15 1.81 -2.36 -8.01
N GLY A 16 3.08 -2.53 -8.39
CA GLY A 16 3.66 -1.86 -9.56
C GLY A 16 3.80 -0.34 -9.37
N LEU A 17 3.94 0.12 -8.12
CA LEU A 17 4.07 1.52 -7.74
C LEU A 17 5.52 1.86 -7.38
N THR A 18 5.87 3.13 -7.52
CA THR A 18 7.08 3.69 -6.93
C THR A 18 6.93 3.84 -5.42
N ALA A 19 8.06 3.96 -4.70
CA ALA A 19 8.03 4.22 -3.26
C ALA A 19 7.33 5.56 -2.91
N ALA A 20 7.43 6.57 -3.79
CA ALA A 20 6.75 7.84 -3.60
C ALA A 20 5.23 7.71 -3.75
N GLU A 21 4.76 6.99 -4.77
CA GLU A 21 3.34 6.70 -4.97
C GLU A 21 2.76 5.89 -3.81
N MET A 22 3.49 4.88 -3.33
CA MET A 22 3.07 4.13 -2.14
C MET A 22 2.99 5.02 -0.90
N THR A 23 3.94 5.95 -0.72
CA THR A 23 3.89 6.91 0.40
C THR A 23 2.66 7.80 0.31
N HIS A 24 2.36 8.32 -0.89
CA HIS A 24 1.14 9.08 -1.12
C HIS A 24 -0.13 8.26 -0.85
N LEU A 25 -0.14 6.98 -1.23
CA LEU A 25 -1.26 6.09 -1.00
C LEU A 25 -1.49 5.82 0.50
N ILE A 26 -0.40 5.61 1.26
CA ILE A 26 -0.43 5.46 2.72
C ILE A 26 -1.06 6.70 3.37
N ASP A 27 -0.66 7.89 2.93
CA ASP A 27 -1.19 9.15 3.49
C ASP A 27 -2.65 9.41 3.09
N SER A 28 -3.09 8.87 1.95
CA SER A 28 -4.41 9.15 1.37
C SER A 28 -5.47 8.11 1.72
N VAL A 29 -5.08 6.90 2.16
CA VAL A 29 -6.00 5.79 2.41
C VAL A 29 -5.96 5.40 3.89
N GLU A 30 -6.98 5.85 4.62
CA GLU A 30 -7.17 5.47 6.02
C GLU A 30 -7.27 3.93 6.15
N GLY A 31 -6.52 3.37 7.10
CA GLY A 31 -6.51 1.94 7.37
C GLY A 31 -5.67 1.09 6.41
N LEU A 32 -5.04 1.66 5.38
CA LEU A 32 -4.11 0.93 4.51
C LEU A 32 -2.83 0.51 5.24
N ALA A 33 -2.33 1.38 6.12
CA ALA A 33 -1.05 1.19 6.77
C ALA A 33 -1.11 1.47 8.27
N LEU A 34 -0.26 0.76 9.00
CA LEU A 34 0.02 0.98 10.40
C LEU A 34 1.50 1.36 10.56
N ARG A 35 1.78 2.37 11.39
CA ARG A 35 3.15 2.70 11.80
C ARG A 35 3.59 1.75 12.92
N VAL A 36 4.68 1.01 12.71
CA VAL A 36 5.27 0.11 13.71
C VAL A 36 6.74 0.49 13.90
N GLY A 37 7.02 1.20 14.99
CA GLY A 37 8.30 1.88 15.17
C GLY A 37 8.51 2.92 14.06
N ASP A 38 9.63 2.82 13.36
CA ASP A 38 10.00 3.74 12.27
C ASP A 38 9.54 3.26 10.88
N ALA A 39 8.88 2.10 10.80
CA ALA A 39 8.49 1.48 9.54
C ALA A 39 6.97 1.48 9.33
N TRP A 40 6.56 1.57 8.06
CA TRP A 40 5.18 1.34 7.64
C TRP A 40 4.92 -0.14 7.39
N ARG A 41 3.79 -0.63 7.90
CA ARG A 41 3.26 -1.98 7.67
C ARG A 41 1.94 -1.87 6.93
N ILE A 42 1.88 -2.44 5.74
CA ILE A 42 0.75 -2.33 4.83
C ILE A 42 -0.15 -3.55 4.99
N ASP A 43 -1.46 -3.32 5.06
CA ASP A 43 -2.46 -4.37 4.98
C ASP A 43 -2.64 -4.78 3.51
N PRO A 44 -2.23 -5.99 3.11
CA PRO A 44 -2.35 -6.44 1.73
C PRO A 44 -3.82 -6.57 1.29
N GLY A 45 -4.74 -6.89 2.20
CA GLY A 45 -6.17 -7.00 1.89
C GLY A 45 -6.75 -5.64 1.47
N VAL A 46 -6.43 -4.58 2.22
CA VAL A 46 -6.84 -3.21 1.86
C VAL A 46 -6.17 -2.77 0.55
N LEU A 47 -4.88 -3.07 0.39
CA LEU A 47 -4.13 -2.75 -0.83
C LEU A 47 -4.79 -3.35 -2.08
N PHE A 48 -5.12 -4.64 -2.08
CA PHE A 48 -5.71 -5.31 -3.24
C PHE A 48 -7.17 -4.94 -3.48
N GLN A 49 -7.97 -4.73 -2.42
CA GLN A 49 -9.35 -4.23 -2.57
C GLN A 49 -9.39 -2.85 -3.25
N LYS A 50 -8.37 -2.03 -3.01
CA LYS A 50 -8.24 -0.71 -3.65
C LYS A 50 -7.63 -0.83 -5.04
N ALA A 51 -6.66 -1.72 -5.27
CA ALA A 51 -6.08 -1.94 -6.60
C ALA A 51 -7.14 -2.36 -7.64
N ASP A 52 -8.11 -3.20 -7.27
CA ASP A 52 -9.24 -3.56 -8.16
C ASP A 52 -10.15 -2.37 -8.51
N ASN A 53 -10.11 -1.29 -7.73
CA ASN A 53 -10.86 -0.05 -7.93
C ASN A 53 -10.00 1.14 -8.39
N VAL A 54 -8.70 0.94 -8.65
CA VAL A 54 -7.83 1.96 -9.23
C VAL A 54 -7.77 1.68 -10.74
N PRO A 55 -8.57 2.39 -11.56
CA PRO A 55 -8.63 2.15 -12.99
C PRO A 55 -7.34 2.66 -13.62
N MET A 56 -6.26 1.86 -13.66
CA MET A 56 -5.10 2.06 -14.55
C MET A 56 -4.58 3.52 -14.62
N ALA A 57 -4.75 4.31 -13.56
CA ALA A 57 -4.68 5.78 -13.64
C ALA A 57 -3.25 6.32 -13.53
N LEU A 58 -2.27 5.44 -13.70
CA LEU A 58 -0.84 5.76 -13.77
C LEU A 58 -0.18 5.24 -15.05
N ALA A 59 -0.98 4.96 -16.09
CA ALA A 59 -0.49 4.92 -17.47
C ALA A 59 -0.64 6.32 -18.11
N ALA A 60 0.19 7.27 -17.67
CA ALA A 60 0.36 8.58 -18.30
C ALA A 60 1.84 8.87 -18.51
#